data_AF-A0A9Q0I1S7-F1
#
_entry.id   AF-A0A9Q0I1S7-F1
#
_cell.length_a   1.000
_cell.length_b   1.000
_cell.length_c   1.000
_cell.angle_alpha   90.00
_cell.angle_beta   90.00
_cell.angle_gamma   90.00
#
_symmetry.space_group_name_H-M   'P 1'
#
loop_
_entity.id
_entity.type
_entity.pdbx_description
1 polymer ?
#
loop_
_entity_poly.entity_id
_entity_poly.type
_entity_poly.pdbx_seq_one_letter_code
_entity_poly.pdbx_strand_id
1 'polypeptide(L)'
;IRSDQDRDISIRYSITGVGADQPPNEVYSIDPVAGKMFLRAHAVDMNGNQVENPIDLYIYVIDMNDNRPEFRNQVYNGSVDEGSKPGTYVMHVSAFDADDNTTANGMVRYRILSQTPHSPIPNMFTINSETGDIKVSQYTLIVQATDMEGNLNFGLSNTATALITFSGEVPENRVGLVVANLTVIDADQPHSPNWNAVYRIISGDPSNHFSMRTDPVSNDGMVTVVKPVDYEMNRAFMLTVVVSNQAHLASGIQSSLQSTAGVTISVQDVNEPPYFPTNPKSIRFEEGVPAGTGLTTFSAADPD
;
A
#
# COMPACT_ATOMS: atom_id res chain seq x y z
N ILE A 1 -37.75 -36.59 -12.03
CA ILE A 1 -37.57 -38.05 -12.27
C ILE A 1 -38.92 -38.72 -12.06
N ARG A 2 -39.26 -39.77 -12.82
CA ARG A 2 -40.41 -40.66 -12.58
C ARG A 2 -39.91 -42.10 -12.59
N SER A 3 -40.51 -42.96 -11.77
CA SER A 3 -40.38 -44.42 -11.90
C SER A 3 -41.13 -44.88 -13.15
N ASP A 4 -40.76 -46.03 -13.72
CA ASP A 4 -41.53 -46.66 -14.79
C ASP A 4 -42.80 -47.38 -14.27
N GLN A 5 -42.82 -47.73 -12.97
CA GLN A 5 -43.97 -48.30 -12.25
C GLN A 5 -45.13 -47.30 -12.04
N ASP A 6 -44.89 -46.00 -12.28
CA ASP A 6 -45.87 -44.88 -12.27
C ASP A 6 -47.12 -45.14 -13.14
N ARG A 7 -47.00 -46.04 -14.13
CA ARG A 7 -48.08 -46.44 -15.05
C ARG A 7 -49.11 -47.38 -14.42
N ASP A 8 -48.67 -48.21 -13.48
CA ASP A 8 -49.48 -49.32 -12.93
C ASP A 8 -49.86 -49.08 -11.46
N ILE A 9 -49.08 -48.27 -10.72
CA ILE A 9 -49.35 -47.89 -9.32
C ILE A 9 -49.22 -46.39 -9.08
N SER A 10 -50.04 -45.87 -8.17
CA SER A 10 -49.97 -44.46 -7.75
C SER A 10 -48.82 -44.24 -6.76
N ILE A 11 -47.77 -43.56 -7.21
CA ILE A 11 -46.53 -43.32 -6.46
C ILE A 11 -46.49 -41.92 -5.89
N ARG A 12 -45.94 -41.77 -4.68
CA ARG A 12 -45.51 -40.50 -4.10
C ARG A 12 -43.98 -40.42 -4.12
N TYR A 13 -43.47 -39.30 -4.57
CA TYR A 13 -42.03 -39.01 -4.60
C TYR A 13 -41.67 -38.04 -3.47
N SER A 14 -40.53 -38.28 -2.83
CA SER A 14 -39.97 -37.38 -1.81
C SER A 14 -38.45 -37.27 -1.97
N ILE A 15 -37.86 -36.21 -1.42
CA ILE A 15 -36.42 -35.94 -1.47
C ILE A 15 -35.96 -35.65 -0.04
N THR A 16 -34.86 -36.28 0.36
CA THR A 16 -34.22 -36.12 1.67
C THR A 16 -32.76 -35.70 1.51
N GLY A 17 -32.28 -34.79 2.35
CA GLY A 17 -30.91 -34.27 2.34
C GLY A 17 -30.82 -32.84 2.88
N VAL A 18 -29.59 -32.36 3.00
CA VAL A 18 -29.28 -30.98 3.41
C VAL A 18 -29.89 -30.01 2.39
N GLY A 19 -30.65 -29.02 2.87
CA GLY A 19 -31.40 -28.09 2.01
C GLY A 19 -32.72 -28.64 1.44
N ALA A 20 -33.15 -29.85 1.83
CA ALA A 20 -34.47 -30.41 1.53
C ALA A 20 -35.29 -30.70 2.80
N ASP A 21 -34.78 -31.55 3.69
CA ASP A 21 -35.41 -31.91 4.98
C ASP A 21 -34.45 -31.86 6.18
N GLN A 22 -33.16 -31.62 5.93
CA GLN A 22 -32.13 -31.43 6.95
C GLN A 22 -31.59 -29.99 6.94
N PRO A 23 -31.30 -29.41 8.12
CA PRO A 23 -30.86 -28.02 8.24
C PRO A 23 -29.48 -27.76 7.58
N PRO A 24 -29.20 -26.52 7.13
CA PRO A 24 -30.05 -25.34 7.24
C PRO A 24 -31.30 -25.42 6.35
N ASN A 25 -32.44 -25.04 6.93
CA ASN A 25 -33.73 -24.97 6.23
C ASN A 25 -33.82 -23.70 5.36
N GLU A 26 -32.87 -22.78 5.50
CA GLU A 26 -32.59 -21.72 4.54
C GLU A 26 -31.81 -22.32 3.37
N VAL A 27 -32.57 -22.92 2.45
CA VAL A 27 -32.31 -23.01 1.00
C VAL A 27 -30.81 -23.15 0.63
N TYR A 28 -30.34 -24.40 0.72
CA TYR A 28 -29.03 -24.92 0.28
C TYR A 28 -27.81 -24.59 1.17
N SER A 29 -27.41 -25.52 2.05
CA SER A 29 -25.99 -25.66 2.41
C SER A 29 -25.30 -26.49 1.33
N ILE A 30 -24.52 -25.78 0.53
CA ILE A 30 -23.63 -26.31 -0.50
C ILE A 30 -22.26 -26.50 0.14
N ASP A 31 -21.47 -27.49 -0.31
CA ASP A 31 -20.04 -27.53 -0.01
C ASP A 31 -19.38 -26.28 -0.65
N PRO A 32 -18.88 -25.30 0.14
CA PRO A 32 -18.45 -24.01 -0.38
C PRO A 32 -17.15 -24.10 -1.20
N VAL A 33 -16.48 -25.26 -1.25
CA VAL A 33 -15.28 -25.49 -2.06
C VAL A 33 -15.59 -26.37 -3.28
N ALA A 34 -16.59 -27.25 -3.19
CA ALA A 34 -16.93 -28.19 -4.27
C ALA A 34 -18.20 -27.85 -5.07
N GLY A 35 -18.94 -26.80 -4.70
CA GLY A 35 -20.20 -26.41 -5.37
C GLY A 35 -21.29 -27.49 -5.35
N LYS A 36 -21.15 -28.50 -4.47
CA LYS A 36 -21.85 -29.78 -4.58
C LYS A 36 -22.88 -29.96 -3.48
N MET A 37 -24.08 -30.36 -3.87
CA MET A 37 -25.16 -30.78 -2.98
C MET A 37 -25.56 -32.22 -3.26
N PHE A 38 -25.76 -32.99 -2.19
CA PHE A 38 -26.19 -34.39 -2.23
C PHE A 38 -27.63 -34.50 -1.72
N LEU A 39 -28.52 -34.99 -2.56
CA LEU A 39 -29.91 -35.26 -2.23
C LEU A 39 -30.23 -36.72 -2.56
N ARG A 40 -31.15 -37.33 -1.83
CA ARG A 40 -31.61 -38.71 -2.10
C ARG A 40 -33.11 -38.70 -2.37
N ALA A 41 -33.49 -39.20 -3.53
CA ALA A 41 -34.89 -39.32 -3.95
C ALA A 41 -35.46 -40.69 -3.57
N HIS A 42 -36.68 -40.71 -3.06
CA HIS A 42 -37.42 -41.91 -2.70
C HIS A 42 -38.74 -41.97 -3.46
N ALA A 43 -39.17 -43.17 -3.82
CA ALA A 43 -40.50 -43.44 -4.35
C ALA A 43 -41.21 -44.44 -3.43
N VAL A 44 -42.42 -44.09 -2.99
CA VAL A 44 -43.27 -44.92 -2.13
C VAL A 44 -44.68 -45.05 -2.71
N ASP A 45 -45.38 -46.14 -2.41
CA ASP A 45 -46.80 -46.29 -2.74
C ASP A 45 -47.69 -45.39 -1.85
N MET A 46 -49.00 -45.39 -2.10
CA MET A 46 -49.97 -44.65 -1.28
C MET A 46 -50.09 -45.16 0.17
N ASN A 47 -49.55 -46.33 0.49
CA ASN A 47 -49.54 -46.92 1.84
C ASN A 47 -48.21 -46.64 2.58
N GLY A 48 -47.22 -46.04 1.92
CA GLY A 48 -45.89 -45.75 2.46
C GLY A 48 -44.84 -46.84 2.24
N ASN A 49 -45.15 -47.91 1.50
CA ASN A 49 -44.17 -48.93 1.15
C ASN A 49 -43.21 -48.40 0.10
N GLN A 50 -41.92 -48.69 0.26
CA GLN A 50 -40.91 -48.35 -0.73
C GLN A 50 -41.11 -49.15 -2.02
N VAL A 51 -41.23 -48.46 -3.16
CA VAL A 51 -41.42 -49.08 -4.49
C VAL A 51 -40.17 -49.07 -5.36
N GLU A 52 -39.22 -48.17 -5.07
CA GLU A 52 -37.91 -48.10 -5.74
C GLU A 52 -36.79 -47.99 -4.71
N ASN A 53 -35.61 -48.52 -5.04
CA ASN A 53 -34.40 -48.21 -4.28
C ASN A 53 -34.10 -46.70 -4.34
N PRO A 54 -33.57 -46.06 -3.27
CA PRO A 54 -33.39 -44.63 -3.26
C PRO A 54 -32.31 -44.21 -4.25
N ILE A 55 -32.58 -43.18 -5.04
CA ILE A 55 -31.66 -42.69 -6.09
C ILE A 55 -30.90 -41.49 -5.57
N ASP A 56 -29.57 -41.55 -5.69
CA ASP A 56 -28.68 -40.46 -5.32
C ASP A 56 -28.68 -39.38 -6.42
N LEU A 57 -28.93 -38.14 -6.02
CA LEU A 57 -28.97 -36.95 -6.87
C LEU A 57 -27.81 -36.04 -6.49
N TYR A 58 -26.98 -35.75 -7.49
CA TYR A 58 -25.90 -34.77 -7.38
C TYR A 58 -26.33 -33.49 -8.08
N ILE A 59 -26.52 -32.43 -7.31
CA ILE A 59 -26.72 -31.09 -7.85
C ILE A 59 -25.38 -30.36 -7.77
N TYR A 60 -24.90 -29.93 -8.92
CA TYR A 60 -23.70 -29.11 -9.06
C TYR A 60 -24.17 -27.67 -9.28
N VAL A 61 -23.87 -26.80 -8.33
CA VAL A 61 -23.97 -25.36 -8.50
C VAL A 61 -22.73 -24.95 -9.29
N ILE A 62 -22.95 -24.42 -10.49
CA ILE A 62 -21.88 -23.96 -11.35
C ILE A 62 -21.50 -22.56 -10.90
N ASP A 63 -20.22 -22.37 -10.61
CA ASP A 63 -19.64 -21.09 -10.24
C ASP A 63 -19.82 -20.05 -11.36
N MET A 64 -20.12 -18.81 -10.96
CA MET A 64 -20.38 -17.67 -11.84
C MET A 64 -19.59 -16.48 -11.32
N ASN A 65 -19.01 -15.67 -12.20
CA ASN A 65 -18.22 -14.51 -11.81
C ASN A 65 -19.09 -13.37 -11.23
N ASP A 66 -19.60 -13.55 -10.01
CA ASP A 66 -20.47 -12.60 -9.32
C ASP A 66 -19.81 -11.90 -8.11
N ASN A 67 -18.64 -12.41 -7.68
CA ASN A 67 -17.73 -11.69 -6.79
C ASN A 67 -16.65 -10.97 -7.62
N ARG A 68 -15.87 -10.11 -6.93
CA ARG A 68 -14.77 -9.35 -7.53
C ARG A 68 -13.55 -9.45 -6.62
N PRO A 69 -12.32 -9.24 -7.13
CA PRO A 69 -11.14 -9.37 -6.30
C PRO A 69 -11.05 -8.24 -5.25
N GLU A 70 -10.90 -8.63 -3.98
CA GLU A 70 -10.70 -7.71 -2.86
C GLU A 70 -9.25 -7.78 -2.35
N PHE A 71 -8.55 -6.64 -2.37
CA PHE A 71 -7.21 -6.53 -1.81
C PHE A 71 -7.23 -6.66 -0.29
N ARG A 72 -6.28 -7.41 0.30
CA ARG A 72 -6.18 -7.58 1.76
C ARG A 72 -6.01 -6.25 2.52
N ASN A 73 -5.35 -5.27 1.91
CA ASN A 73 -5.17 -3.92 2.43
C ASN A 73 -5.55 -2.90 1.34
N GLN A 74 -6.14 -1.76 1.74
CA GLN A 74 -6.37 -0.63 0.82
C GLN A 74 -5.09 0.11 0.43
N VAL A 75 -4.04 0.01 1.26
CA VAL A 75 -2.73 0.62 1.05
C VAL A 75 -1.65 -0.41 1.39
N TYR A 76 -0.64 -0.52 0.54
CA TYR A 76 0.54 -1.34 0.77
C TYR A 76 1.78 -0.44 0.83
N ASN A 77 2.54 -0.55 1.92
CA ASN A 77 3.79 0.18 2.09
C ASN A 77 4.97 -0.75 1.76
N GLY A 78 5.89 -0.29 0.93
CA GLY A 78 7.12 -1.00 0.57
C GLY A 78 8.26 -0.01 0.37
N SER A 79 9.48 -0.47 0.58
CA SER A 79 10.71 0.31 0.43
C SER A 79 11.75 -0.49 -0.35
N VAL A 80 12.59 0.18 -1.12
CA VAL A 80 13.71 -0.43 -1.84
C VAL A 80 14.84 0.58 -1.96
N ASP A 81 16.08 0.09 -1.88
CA ASP A 81 17.28 0.94 -1.92
C ASP A 81 17.46 1.60 -3.28
N GLU A 82 17.91 2.86 -3.27
CA GLU A 82 18.25 3.61 -4.48
C GLU A 82 19.37 2.89 -5.28
N GLY A 83 19.29 2.92 -6.61
CA GLY A 83 20.25 2.21 -7.47
C GLY A 83 20.08 0.69 -7.48
N SER A 84 19.04 0.15 -6.84
CA SER A 84 18.67 -1.26 -6.94
C SER A 84 18.57 -1.73 -8.39
N LYS A 85 19.14 -2.91 -8.67
CA LYS A 85 19.20 -3.46 -10.03
C LYS A 85 17.79 -3.83 -10.51
N PRO A 86 17.50 -3.73 -11.83
CA PRO A 86 16.27 -4.26 -12.39
C PRO A 86 16.03 -5.72 -11.98
N GLY A 87 14.82 -6.02 -11.52
CA GLY A 87 14.43 -7.32 -10.96
C GLY A 87 14.59 -7.47 -9.44
N THR A 88 15.16 -6.49 -8.72
CA THR A 88 15.15 -6.47 -7.25
C THR A 88 13.70 -6.51 -6.72
N TYR A 89 13.43 -7.33 -5.71
CA TYR A 89 12.11 -7.41 -5.08
C TYR A 89 11.84 -6.19 -4.20
N VAL A 90 10.61 -5.65 -4.25
CA VAL A 90 10.17 -4.50 -3.44
C VAL A 90 9.13 -4.94 -2.41
N MET A 91 8.01 -5.49 -2.89
CA MET A 91 6.87 -5.86 -2.07
C MET A 91 5.96 -6.85 -2.80
N HIS A 92 5.02 -7.42 -2.07
CA HIS A 92 4.02 -8.34 -2.58
C HIS A 92 2.63 -7.77 -2.25
N VAL A 93 1.76 -7.68 -3.25
CA VAL A 93 0.34 -7.34 -3.07
C VAL A 93 -0.50 -8.58 -3.32
N SER A 94 -1.58 -8.74 -2.55
CA SER A 94 -2.53 -9.85 -2.74
C SER A 94 -3.97 -9.36 -2.74
N ALA A 95 -4.74 -9.89 -3.69
CA ALA A 95 -6.19 -9.84 -3.69
C ALA A 95 -6.74 -11.27 -3.58
N PHE A 96 -7.94 -11.38 -3.04
CA PHE A 96 -8.69 -12.61 -2.92
C PHE A 96 -10.01 -12.42 -3.66
N ASP A 97 -10.37 -13.37 -4.52
CA ASP A 97 -11.72 -13.50 -5.03
C ASP A 97 -12.43 -14.63 -4.28
N ALA A 98 -13.74 -14.49 -4.09
CA ALA A 98 -14.57 -15.47 -3.41
C ALA A 98 -15.11 -16.57 -4.36
N ASP A 99 -15.01 -16.36 -5.67
CA ASP A 99 -15.39 -17.32 -6.72
C ASP A 99 -14.41 -18.52 -6.79
N ASP A 100 -14.77 -19.56 -7.56
CA ASP A 100 -13.99 -20.81 -7.64
C ASP A 100 -12.60 -20.57 -8.26
N ASN A 101 -11.56 -20.62 -7.42
CA ASN A 101 -10.16 -20.43 -7.78
C ASN A 101 -9.55 -21.52 -8.70
N THR A 102 -10.27 -22.62 -8.93
CA THR A 102 -9.91 -23.62 -9.94
C THR A 102 -10.40 -23.24 -11.34
N THR A 103 -11.26 -22.22 -11.45
CA THR A 103 -11.80 -21.68 -12.70
C THR A 103 -11.27 -20.26 -12.96
N ALA A 104 -11.55 -19.72 -14.15
CA ALA A 104 -11.15 -18.35 -14.50
C ALA A 104 -11.80 -17.27 -13.60
N ASN A 105 -12.94 -17.57 -12.95
CA ASN A 105 -13.67 -16.63 -12.12
C ASN A 105 -12.81 -16.24 -10.89
N GLY A 106 -12.37 -17.22 -10.10
CA GLY A 106 -11.48 -16.97 -8.96
C GLY A 106 -10.00 -16.71 -9.30
N MET A 107 -9.60 -16.79 -10.58
CA MET A 107 -8.19 -16.60 -11.01
C MET A 107 -7.86 -15.12 -11.27
N VAL A 108 -7.46 -14.45 -10.20
CA VAL A 108 -6.99 -13.06 -10.21
C VAL A 108 -5.68 -12.90 -10.99
N ARG A 109 -5.60 -11.87 -11.84
CA ARG A 109 -4.33 -11.38 -12.40
C ARG A 109 -4.06 -9.93 -11.99
N TYR A 110 -2.79 -9.62 -11.82
CA TYR A 110 -2.31 -8.31 -11.36
C TYR A 110 -1.70 -7.49 -12.49
N ARG A 111 -1.97 -6.18 -12.50
CA ARG A 111 -1.30 -5.22 -13.39
C ARG A 111 -1.16 -3.84 -12.74
N ILE A 112 -0.18 -3.10 -13.21
CA ILE A 112 -0.01 -1.68 -12.88
C ILE A 112 -0.87 -0.87 -13.86
N LEU A 113 -1.73 0.02 -13.35
CA LEU A 113 -2.58 0.88 -14.18
C LEU A 113 -1.88 2.18 -14.55
N SER A 114 -1.23 2.78 -13.56
CA SER A 114 -0.52 4.04 -13.71
C SER A 114 0.55 4.15 -12.64
N GLN A 115 1.42 5.12 -12.82
CA GLN A 115 2.57 5.35 -11.97
C GLN A 115 2.72 6.86 -11.79
N THR A 116 2.94 7.32 -10.56
CA THR A 116 2.92 8.75 -10.23
C THR A 116 4.01 9.06 -9.21
N PRO A 117 5.13 9.71 -9.60
CA PRO A 117 5.33 10.45 -10.87
C PRO A 117 5.56 9.57 -12.11
N HIS A 118 5.21 10.10 -13.30
CA HIS A 118 5.53 9.52 -14.62
C HIS A 118 6.99 9.80 -15.08
N SER A 119 7.75 10.54 -14.27
CA SER A 119 9.12 10.98 -14.51
C SER A 119 10.03 10.40 -13.42
N PRO A 120 11.29 10.03 -13.71
CA PRO A 120 12.01 10.16 -15.00
C PRO A 120 11.61 9.21 -16.15
N ILE A 121 10.90 8.10 -15.90
CA ILE A 121 10.51 7.15 -16.96
C ILE A 121 9.09 6.62 -16.69
N PRO A 122 8.23 6.32 -17.68
CA PRO A 122 7.04 5.50 -17.46
C PRO A 122 7.39 4.00 -17.28
N ASN A 123 6.49 3.23 -16.68
CA ASN A 123 6.62 1.76 -16.49
C ASN A 123 7.86 1.36 -15.66
N MET A 124 8.12 2.14 -14.62
CA MET A 124 9.17 1.90 -13.65
C MET A 124 8.79 0.87 -12.57
N PHE A 125 7.74 0.05 -12.69
CA PHE A 125 7.80 -1.28 -12.05
C PHE A 125 7.20 -2.35 -12.94
N THR A 126 7.61 -3.58 -12.65
CA THR A 126 6.93 -4.77 -13.15
C THR A 126 6.25 -5.44 -11.98
N ILE A 127 4.99 -5.82 -12.18
CA ILE A 127 4.28 -6.74 -11.29
C ILE A 127 4.18 -8.09 -12.01
N ASN A 128 4.50 -9.17 -11.31
CA ASN A 128 4.24 -10.50 -11.84
C ASN A 128 2.72 -10.74 -11.79
N SER A 129 2.12 -11.04 -12.94
CA SER A 129 0.67 -11.09 -13.10
C SER A 129 -0.02 -12.24 -12.35
N GLU A 130 0.71 -13.25 -11.90
CA GLU A 130 0.18 -14.41 -11.15
C GLU A 130 0.39 -14.26 -9.65
N THR A 131 1.57 -13.79 -9.24
CA THR A 131 1.98 -13.76 -7.83
C THR A 131 1.73 -12.43 -7.15
N GLY A 132 1.54 -11.32 -7.88
CA GLY A 132 1.43 -9.98 -7.28
C GLY A 132 2.75 -9.42 -6.75
N ASP A 133 3.88 -10.09 -7.01
CA ASP A 133 5.22 -9.60 -6.67
C ASP A 133 5.57 -8.37 -7.50
N ILE A 134 5.84 -7.26 -6.82
CA ILE A 134 6.33 -6.01 -7.41
C ILE A 134 7.86 -6.00 -7.35
N LYS A 135 8.47 -5.88 -8.52
CA LYS A 135 9.93 -5.87 -8.70
C LYS A 135 10.38 -4.63 -9.43
N VAL A 136 11.55 -4.14 -9.01
CA VAL A 136 12.22 -2.96 -9.53
C VAL A 136 12.33 -3.03 -11.05
N SER A 137 11.52 -2.23 -11.72
CA SER A 137 12.10 -1.12 -12.50
C SER A 137 12.13 0.07 -11.50
N GLN A 138 12.35 1.35 -11.83
CA GLN A 138 12.61 2.36 -10.77
C GLN A 138 11.49 2.75 -9.71
N TYR A 139 10.44 3.58 -9.96
CA TYR A 139 9.59 4.22 -8.90
C TYR A 139 8.04 4.42 -9.15
N THR A 140 7.29 4.61 -8.04
CA THR A 140 5.85 4.86 -7.63
C THR A 140 4.61 4.37 -8.42
N LEU A 141 3.53 3.87 -7.75
CA LEU A 141 2.45 3.06 -8.39
C LEU A 141 0.98 3.33 -7.98
N ILE A 142 0.07 3.09 -8.93
CA ILE A 142 -1.33 2.69 -8.72
C ILE A 142 -1.56 1.30 -9.33
N VAL A 143 -1.96 0.33 -8.52
CA VAL A 143 -2.09 -1.09 -8.88
C VAL A 143 -3.57 -1.47 -9.06
N GLN A 144 -3.86 -2.36 -10.01
CA GLN A 144 -5.19 -2.94 -10.23
C GLN A 144 -5.13 -4.47 -10.18
N ALA A 145 -6.11 -5.06 -9.49
CA ALA A 145 -6.45 -6.48 -9.62
C ALA A 145 -7.66 -6.64 -10.54
N THR A 146 -7.70 -7.71 -11.32
CA THR A 146 -8.82 -8.08 -12.20
C THR A 146 -8.95 -9.60 -12.25
N ASP A 147 -10.17 -10.11 -12.13
CA ASP A 147 -10.54 -11.53 -12.29
C ASP A 147 -10.51 -11.95 -13.77
N MET A 148 -11.06 -13.12 -14.12
CA MET A 148 -11.13 -13.64 -15.49
C MET A 148 -9.79 -13.64 -16.25
N GLU A 149 -8.70 -14.04 -15.57
CA GLU A 149 -7.33 -13.92 -16.07
C GLU A 149 -6.92 -12.49 -16.54
N GLY A 150 -7.54 -11.45 -15.98
CA GLY A 150 -7.29 -10.05 -16.33
C GLY A 150 -8.07 -9.53 -17.55
N ASN A 151 -9.18 -10.20 -17.92
CA ASN A 151 -9.96 -9.85 -19.11
C ASN A 151 -10.81 -8.58 -18.92
N LEU A 152 -10.35 -7.46 -19.48
CA LEU A 152 -10.92 -6.12 -19.28
C LEU A 152 -12.33 -5.89 -19.83
N ASN A 153 -12.88 -6.82 -20.63
CA ASN A 153 -14.22 -6.68 -21.21
C ASN A 153 -15.32 -7.35 -20.37
N PHE A 154 -14.94 -8.29 -19.51
CA PHE A 154 -15.88 -9.15 -18.77
C PHE A 154 -15.55 -9.24 -17.28
N GLY A 155 -14.30 -8.98 -16.90
CA GLY A 155 -13.83 -9.06 -15.54
C GLY A 155 -14.03 -7.80 -14.70
N LEU A 156 -14.22 -8.00 -13.40
CA LEU A 156 -14.39 -6.95 -12.39
C LEU A 156 -13.03 -6.52 -11.83
N SER A 157 -12.91 -5.26 -11.40
CA SER A 157 -11.60 -4.72 -11.00
C SER A 157 -11.68 -3.70 -9.87
N ASN A 158 -10.57 -3.57 -9.14
CA ASN A 158 -10.40 -2.66 -8.01
C ASN A 158 -8.97 -2.09 -7.99
N THR A 159 -8.73 -0.95 -7.33
CA THR A 159 -7.44 -0.23 -7.35
C THR A 159 -6.90 0.13 -5.97
N ALA A 160 -5.58 0.21 -5.85
CA ALA A 160 -4.86 0.63 -4.64
C ALA A 160 -3.64 1.51 -4.99
N THR A 161 -3.31 2.46 -4.11
CA THR A 161 -2.18 3.40 -4.30
C THR A 161 -1.00 2.98 -3.42
N ALA A 162 0.21 2.96 -3.99
CA ALA A 162 1.45 2.71 -3.26
C ALA A 162 2.39 3.92 -3.40
N LEU A 163 2.71 4.55 -2.26
CA LEU A 163 3.61 5.68 -2.16
C LEU A 163 5.06 5.19 -2.11
N ILE A 164 6.00 5.87 -2.78
CA ILE A 164 7.44 5.63 -2.62
C ILE A 164 8.12 6.93 -2.26
N THR A 165 8.99 6.84 -1.27
CA THR A 165 9.57 7.98 -0.55
C THR A 165 11.09 7.84 -0.58
N PHE A 166 11.78 8.89 -1.02
CA PHE A 166 13.25 8.94 -0.90
C PHE A 166 13.59 9.11 0.57
N SER A 167 14.51 8.29 1.10
CA SER A 167 14.93 8.36 2.51
C SER A 167 16.33 8.96 2.62
N GLY A 168 16.49 9.87 3.57
CA GLY A 168 17.76 10.49 3.94
C GLY A 168 17.90 10.54 5.46
N GLU A 169 19.13 10.65 5.96
CA GLU A 169 19.40 10.73 7.40
C GLU A 169 20.19 12.01 7.74
N VAL A 170 19.91 12.60 8.90
CA VAL A 170 20.62 13.79 9.39
C VAL A 170 20.91 13.67 10.89
N PRO A 171 22.16 13.79 11.35
CA PRO A 171 22.45 14.00 12.77
C PRO A 171 21.98 15.39 13.18
N GLU A 172 21.30 15.48 14.32
CA GLU A 172 20.83 16.75 14.84
C GLU A 172 21.96 17.74 15.15
N ASN A 173 21.59 19.02 15.35
CA ASN A 173 22.53 20.12 15.55
C ASN A 173 23.57 20.35 14.41
N ARG A 174 23.46 19.63 13.28
CA ARG A 174 24.35 19.77 12.11
C ARG A 174 23.75 20.65 11.02
N VAL A 175 24.62 21.36 10.31
CA VAL A 175 24.30 22.16 9.12
C VAL A 175 25.33 21.94 8.01
N GLY A 176 24.96 22.26 6.78
CA GLY A 176 25.80 22.13 5.58
C GLY A 176 25.86 20.72 4.97
N LEU A 177 25.30 19.72 5.65
CA LEU A 177 25.25 18.34 5.18
C LEU A 177 24.22 18.16 4.06
N VAL A 178 24.56 17.32 3.09
CA VAL A 178 23.63 16.82 2.06
C VAL A 178 22.99 15.55 2.60
N VAL A 179 21.66 15.51 2.64
CA VAL A 179 20.89 14.45 3.32
C VAL A 179 20.11 13.55 2.37
N ALA A 180 19.80 14.05 1.17
CA ALA A 180 19.23 13.28 0.07
C ALA A 180 19.65 13.91 -1.27
N ASN A 181 19.82 13.08 -2.30
CA ASN A 181 19.95 13.51 -3.68
C ASN A 181 18.71 13.06 -4.45
N LEU A 182 18.18 13.91 -5.32
CA LEU A 182 17.06 13.58 -6.20
C LEU A 182 17.59 13.56 -7.63
N THR A 183 17.79 12.35 -8.18
CA THR A 183 18.21 12.21 -9.58
C THR A 183 17.07 12.51 -10.54
N VAL A 184 17.33 13.26 -11.60
CA VAL A 184 16.34 13.52 -12.66
C VAL A 184 16.90 13.16 -14.03
N ILE A 185 16.00 12.81 -14.96
CA ILE A 185 16.33 12.63 -16.37
C ILE A 185 15.49 13.62 -17.15
N ASP A 186 16.16 14.44 -17.94
CA ASP A 186 15.55 15.37 -18.87
C ASP A 186 16.06 15.06 -20.28
N ALA A 187 15.15 15.07 -21.26
CA ALA A 187 15.41 14.68 -22.65
C ALA A 187 15.82 15.86 -23.54
N ASP A 188 15.75 17.10 -23.04
CA ASP A 188 16.26 18.27 -23.75
C ASP A 188 17.80 18.28 -23.84
N GLN A 189 18.35 19.22 -24.62
CA GLN A 189 19.80 19.33 -24.81
C GLN A 189 20.54 19.55 -23.47
N PRO A 190 21.51 18.69 -23.10
CA PRO A 190 22.27 18.86 -21.85
C PRO A 190 22.92 20.24 -21.70
N HIS A 191 22.88 20.76 -20.47
CA HIS A 191 23.32 22.12 -20.08
C HIS A 191 22.57 23.28 -20.77
N SER A 192 21.46 23.02 -21.48
CA SER A 192 20.57 24.09 -21.96
C SER A 192 19.63 24.58 -20.86
N PRO A 193 19.08 25.81 -20.93
CA PRO A 193 18.07 26.29 -19.98
C PRO A 193 16.79 25.43 -19.94
N ASN A 194 16.50 24.67 -20.99
CA ASN A 194 15.38 23.74 -21.00
C ASN A 194 15.71 22.44 -20.25
N TRP A 195 16.98 22.04 -20.17
CA TRP A 195 17.42 20.84 -19.45
C TRP A 195 17.77 21.12 -17.98
N ASN A 196 18.32 22.30 -17.68
CA ASN A 196 18.74 22.69 -16.33
C ASN A 196 17.56 22.66 -15.34
N ALA A 197 17.64 21.79 -14.34
CA ALA A 197 16.61 21.59 -13.33
C ALA A 197 16.64 22.66 -12.23
N VAL A 198 15.47 23.02 -11.73
CA VAL A 198 15.24 23.95 -10.63
C VAL A 198 14.32 23.26 -9.62
N TYR A 199 14.88 22.89 -8.48
CA TYR A 199 14.16 22.24 -7.38
C TYR A 199 13.62 23.24 -6.37
N ARG A 200 12.43 22.99 -5.83
CA ARG A 200 11.84 23.78 -4.74
C ARG A 200 11.12 22.85 -3.76
N ILE A 201 11.31 23.06 -2.46
CA ILE A 201 10.49 22.41 -1.44
C ILE A 201 9.15 23.19 -1.38
N ILE A 202 8.02 22.49 -1.40
CA ILE A 202 6.67 23.07 -1.39
C ILE A 202 5.86 22.76 -0.13
N SER A 203 6.21 21.70 0.61
CA SER A 203 5.66 21.40 1.93
C SER A 203 6.60 20.50 2.74
N GLY A 204 6.31 20.33 4.03
CA GLY A 204 7.01 19.41 4.94
C GLY A 204 8.09 20.04 5.83
N ASP A 205 8.52 21.26 5.54
CA ASP A 205 9.45 22.03 6.37
C ASP A 205 8.97 23.48 6.52
N PRO A 206 8.07 23.76 7.50
CA PRO A 206 7.54 25.11 7.71
C PRO A 206 8.59 26.10 8.22
N SER A 207 9.65 25.60 8.86
CA SER A 207 10.70 26.41 9.49
C SER A 207 11.90 26.68 8.58
N ASN A 208 11.96 26.07 7.39
CA ASN A 208 13.05 26.19 6.42
C ASN A 208 14.40 25.75 7.01
N HIS A 209 14.44 24.55 7.61
CA HIS A 209 15.67 23.84 7.98
C HIS A 209 16.42 23.28 6.78
N PHE A 210 15.72 22.96 5.68
CA PHE A 210 16.28 22.38 4.47
C PHE A 210 16.23 23.37 3.31
N SER A 211 17.20 23.24 2.42
CA SER A 211 17.25 23.92 1.14
C SER A 211 17.58 22.91 0.05
N MET A 212 17.30 23.26 -1.21
CA MET A 212 17.73 22.45 -2.35
C MET A 212 18.61 23.27 -3.29
N ARG A 213 19.61 22.60 -3.85
CA ARG A 213 20.51 23.12 -4.88
C ARG A 213 20.63 22.09 -5.99
N THR A 214 20.63 22.55 -7.23
CA THR A 214 20.92 21.72 -8.40
C THR A 214 22.43 21.56 -8.54
N ASP A 215 22.92 20.34 -8.69
CA ASP A 215 24.30 20.09 -9.11
C ASP A 215 24.45 20.45 -10.61
N PRO A 216 25.40 21.31 -11.00
CA PRO A 216 25.48 21.85 -12.36
C PRO A 216 26.01 20.86 -13.41
N VAL A 217 26.48 19.68 -13.00
CA VAL A 217 27.06 18.66 -13.89
C VAL A 217 26.09 17.50 -14.11
N SER A 218 25.53 16.97 -13.02
CA SER A 218 24.59 15.84 -13.01
C SER A 218 23.13 16.25 -13.18
N ASN A 219 22.77 17.51 -12.90
CA ASN A 219 21.40 18.04 -12.80
C ASN A 219 20.63 17.58 -11.55
N ASP A 220 21.27 16.85 -10.63
CA ASP A 220 20.63 16.25 -9.45
C ASP A 220 20.26 17.31 -8.39
N GLY A 221 19.15 17.08 -7.68
CA GLY A 221 18.66 17.96 -6.62
C GLY A 221 19.19 17.56 -5.26
N MET A 222 20.18 18.29 -4.74
CA MET A 222 20.80 18.00 -3.45
C MET A 222 20.03 18.69 -2.31
N VAL A 223 19.33 17.92 -1.47
CA VAL A 223 18.72 18.41 -0.23
C VAL A 223 19.81 18.66 0.81
N THR A 224 19.91 19.89 1.29
CA THR A 224 20.97 20.35 2.20
C THR A 224 20.39 21.03 3.43
N VAL A 225 20.90 20.67 4.60
CA VAL A 225 20.51 21.24 5.89
C VAL A 225 21.13 22.64 6.04
N VAL A 226 20.31 23.65 6.25
CA VAL A 226 20.70 25.06 6.40
C VAL A 226 20.41 25.65 7.78
N LYS A 227 19.58 24.99 8.59
CA LYS A 227 19.41 25.26 10.02
C LYS A 227 19.51 23.94 10.79
N PRO A 228 20.06 23.93 12.02
CA PRO A 228 20.09 22.71 12.83
C PRO A 228 18.66 22.19 13.02
N VAL A 229 18.52 20.88 12.96
CA VAL A 229 17.32 20.15 13.42
C VAL A 229 17.58 19.59 14.82
N ASP A 230 16.51 19.20 15.48
CA ASP A 230 16.40 18.88 16.92
C ASP A 230 15.54 17.61 17.02
N TYR A 231 16.09 16.53 17.57
CA TYR A 231 15.48 15.20 17.55
C TYR A 231 14.23 15.14 18.46
N GLU A 232 14.31 15.81 19.61
CA GLU A 232 13.28 15.88 20.65
C GLU A 232 12.02 16.54 20.10
N MET A 233 12.18 17.60 19.30
CA MET A 233 11.08 18.29 18.65
C MET A 233 10.59 17.57 17.38
N ASN A 234 11.48 17.08 16.51
CA ASN A 234 11.09 16.45 15.23
C ASN A 234 12.01 15.30 14.80
N ARG A 235 11.64 14.07 15.13
CA ARG A 235 12.38 12.84 14.74
C ARG A 235 12.44 12.55 13.24
N ALA A 236 11.54 13.14 12.45
CA ALA A 236 11.56 13.02 11.00
C ALA A 236 10.82 14.18 10.30
N PHE A 237 11.28 14.53 9.10
CA PHE A 237 10.61 15.48 8.20
C PHE A 237 10.12 14.77 6.95
N MET A 238 8.92 15.12 6.46
CA MET A 238 8.35 14.53 5.24
C MET A 238 8.08 15.65 4.22
N LEU A 239 9.09 15.92 3.39
CA LEU A 239 9.11 17.00 2.41
C LEU A 239 8.35 16.59 1.14
N THR A 240 7.65 17.54 0.55
CA THR A 240 7.23 17.46 -0.85
C THR A 240 8.08 18.44 -1.64
N VAL A 241 8.78 17.93 -2.64
CA VAL A 241 9.64 18.68 -3.56
C VAL A 241 8.97 18.77 -4.92
N VAL A 242 9.16 19.88 -5.64
CA VAL A 242 8.85 20.04 -7.06
C VAL A 242 10.11 20.30 -7.86
N VAL A 243 10.19 19.76 -9.07
CA VAL A 243 11.22 20.10 -10.07
C VAL A 243 10.57 20.71 -11.33
N SER A 244 11.27 21.70 -11.89
CA SER A 244 10.90 22.39 -13.14
C SER A 244 12.16 22.86 -13.87
N ASN A 245 12.09 23.11 -15.17
CA ASN A 245 13.24 23.61 -15.94
C ASN A 245 13.53 25.09 -15.64
N GLN A 246 14.76 25.54 -15.93
CA GLN A 246 15.18 26.93 -15.79
C GLN A 246 14.45 27.86 -16.78
N ALA A 247 14.16 27.36 -17.99
CA ALA A 247 13.29 28.02 -18.95
C ALA A 247 11.81 27.69 -18.70
N HIS A 248 10.92 28.65 -18.99
CA HIS A 248 9.49 28.40 -18.98
C HIS A 248 9.09 27.47 -20.13
N LEU A 249 8.26 26.47 -19.84
CA LEU A 249 7.71 25.55 -20.85
C LEU A 249 7.01 26.32 -21.97
N ALA A 250 7.19 25.85 -23.21
CA ALA A 250 6.63 26.50 -24.39
C ALA A 250 5.09 26.51 -24.37
N SER A 251 4.50 27.64 -24.78
CA SER A 251 3.05 27.81 -24.84
C SER A 251 2.40 26.76 -25.75
N GLY A 252 1.52 25.93 -25.17
CA GLY A 252 0.87 24.81 -25.85
C GLY A 252 1.27 23.43 -25.31
N ILE A 253 2.42 23.31 -24.63
CA ILE A 253 2.69 22.15 -23.79
C ILE A 253 1.79 22.28 -22.55
N GLN A 254 0.91 21.30 -22.33
CA GLN A 254 0.16 21.23 -21.08
C GLN A 254 1.16 21.15 -19.92
N SER A 255 1.06 22.08 -18.97
CA SER A 255 1.72 21.96 -17.67
C SER A 255 1.03 20.85 -16.88
N SER A 256 1.18 19.60 -17.33
CA SER A 256 0.70 18.41 -16.66
C SER A 256 1.54 18.20 -15.41
N LEU A 257 1.13 18.86 -14.33
CA LEU A 257 1.55 18.57 -12.97
C LEU A 257 3.07 18.52 -12.81
N GLN A 258 3.67 19.72 -12.69
CA GLN A 258 4.93 19.98 -11.99
C GLN A 258 5.45 18.75 -11.23
N SER A 259 6.54 18.13 -11.71
CA SER A 259 6.94 16.80 -11.22
C SER A 259 7.29 16.88 -9.74
N THR A 260 6.51 16.18 -8.92
CA THR A 260 6.64 16.19 -7.45
C THR A 260 7.21 14.88 -6.93
N ALA A 261 7.98 14.98 -5.85
CA ALA A 261 8.60 13.86 -5.15
C ALA A 261 8.41 14.01 -3.63
N GLY A 262 8.20 12.88 -2.94
CA GLY A 262 8.18 12.82 -1.48
C GLY A 262 9.54 12.41 -0.92
N VAL A 263 10.08 13.16 0.04
CA VAL A 263 11.38 12.91 0.67
C VAL A 263 11.19 12.84 2.18
N THR A 264 11.49 11.69 2.79
CA THR A 264 11.55 11.53 4.25
C THR A 264 12.98 11.68 4.72
N ILE A 265 13.18 12.50 5.74
CA ILE A 265 14.48 12.71 6.36
C ILE A 265 14.35 12.27 7.82
N SER A 266 15.01 11.19 8.22
CA SER A 266 15.12 10.78 9.63
C SER A 266 16.16 11.65 10.33
N VAL A 267 15.84 12.11 11.53
CA VAL A 267 16.81 12.76 12.41
C VAL A 267 17.45 11.67 13.27
N GLN A 268 18.77 11.69 13.38
CA GLN A 268 19.54 10.86 14.30
C GLN A 268 19.81 11.68 15.57
N ASP A 269 19.36 11.11 16.69
CA ASP A 269 19.67 11.45 18.08
C ASP A 269 21.21 11.46 18.30
N VAL A 270 21.71 12.51 18.95
CA VAL A 270 23.11 12.71 19.32
C VAL A 270 23.22 13.22 20.76
N ASN A 271 23.03 12.30 21.72
CA ASN A 271 23.21 12.47 23.18
C ASN A 271 23.77 13.84 23.60
N GLU A 272 22.89 14.68 24.15
CA GLU A 272 23.24 16.02 24.57
C GLU A 272 23.76 16.07 26.03
N PRO A 273 24.45 17.14 26.46
CA PRO A 273 24.81 17.31 27.87
C PRO A 273 23.64 17.90 28.67
N PRO A 274 23.32 17.35 29.86
CA PRO A 274 22.22 17.87 30.69
C PRO A 274 22.46 19.32 31.12
N TYR A 275 21.40 20.14 31.00
CA TYR A 275 21.42 21.57 31.26
C TYR A 275 20.61 21.96 32.49
N PHE A 276 20.82 23.16 33.03
CA PHE A 276 19.99 23.72 34.08
C PHE A 276 18.95 24.67 33.49
N PRO A 277 17.63 24.36 33.51
CA PRO A 277 16.60 25.21 32.91
C PRO A 277 16.49 26.61 33.53
N THR A 278 17.06 26.81 34.73
CA THR A 278 17.16 28.12 35.38
C THR A 278 18.61 28.41 35.76
N ASN A 279 19.30 29.17 34.90
CA ASN A 279 20.69 29.59 35.11
C ASN A 279 20.87 31.07 34.72
N PRO A 280 21.30 31.97 35.65
CA PRO A 280 21.58 31.73 37.06
C PRO A 280 20.30 31.60 37.91
N LYS A 281 20.20 30.55 38.72
CA LYS A 281 19.12 30.40 39.71
C LYS A 281 19.32 31.37 40.87
N SER A 282 18.52 32.44 40.89
CA SER A 282 18.53 33.40 42.01
C SER A 282 17.82 32.83 43.24
N ILE A 283 18.42 32.97 44.41
CA ILE A 283 17.88 32.50 45.69
C ILE A 283 18.05 33.60 46.75
N ARG A 284 17.12 33.68 47.71
CA ARG A 284 17.12 34.67 48.79
C ARG A 284 16.79 33.98 50.11
N PHE A 285 17.52 34.30 51.16
CA PHE A 285 17.32 33.79 52.52
C PHE A 285 17.52 34.90 53.54
N GLU A 286 16.95 34.73 54.73
CA GLU A 286 17.24 35.57 55.89
C GLU A 286 18.59 35.19 56.51
N GLU A 287 19.23 36.15 57.16
CA GLU A 287 20.49 35.95 57.87
C GLU A 287 20.30 35.09 59.13
N GLY A 288 21.26 34.23 59.45
CA GLY A 288 21.23 33.40 60.66
C GLY A 288 20.58 32.01 60.53
N VAL A 289 20.36 31.50 59.30
CA VAL A 289 19.86 30.12 59.08
C VAL A 289 20.76 29.06 59.75
N PRO A 290 20.19 28.06 60.46
CA PRO A 290 20.95 26.99 61.11
C PRO A 290 21.78 26.14 60.13
N ALA A 291 22.92 25.63 60.60
CA ALA A 291 23.74 24.69 59.85
C ALA A 291 22.95 23.41 59.52
N GLY A 292 23.06 22.94 58.27
CA GLY A 292 22.28 21.81 57.76
C GLY A 292 20.95 22.19 57.10
N THR A 293 20.55 23.46 57.11
CA THR A 293 19.36 23.93 56.37
C THR A 293 19.58 23.79 54.86
N GLY A 294 18.74 23.01 54.18
CA GLY A 294 18.77 22.88 52.72
C GLY A 294 18.27 24.17 52.05
N LEU A 295 19.16 24.87 51.34
CA LEU A 295 18.85 26.15 50.70
C LEU A 295 17.97 25.97 49.46
N THR A 296 18.45 25.25 48.45
CA THR A 296 17.66 24.93 47.25
C THR A 296 18.11 23.60 46.68
N THR A 297 17.23 23.00 45.87
CA THR A 297 17.60 21.92 44.95
C THR A 297 17.99 22.51 43.60
N PHE A 298 19.05 22.00 42.99
CA PHE A 298 19.35 22.22 41.58
C PHE A 298 18.88 20.96 40.83
N SER A 299 18.03 21.16 39.84
CA SER A 299 17.57 20.10 38.92
C SER A 299 18.15 20.42 37.56
N ALA A 300 18.97 19.51 37.03
CA ALA A 300 19.29 19.49 35.62
C ALA A 300 18.17 18.75 34.86
N ALA A 301 18.00 19.08 33.59
CA ALA A 301 17.22 18.32 32.63
C ALA A 301 18.19 17.76 31.58
N ASP A 302 18.05 16.48 31.26
CA ASP A 302 18.59 15.94 30.01
C ASP A 302 17.58 16.25 28.88
N PRO A 303 18.06 16.58 27.66
CA PRO A 303 17.20 16.63 26.47
C PRO A 303 16.66 15.24 26.07
N ASP A 304 17.52 14.23 26.14
CA ASP A 304 17.29 12.80 25.77
C ASP A 304 16.19 12.07 26.59
#